data_AF-A0A1J3D1S1-F1
#
_entry.id   AF-A0A1J3D1S1-F1
#
_cell.length_a   1.000
_cell.length_b   1.000
_cell.length_c   1.000
_cell.angle_alpha   90.00
_cell.angle_beta   90.00
_cell.angle_gamma   90.00
#
_symmetry.space_group_name_H-M   'P 1'
#
loop_
_entity.id
_entity.type
_entity.pdbx_description
1 polymer ?
#
loop_
_entity_poly.entity_id
_entity_poly.type
_entity_poly.pdbx_seq_one_letter_code
_entity_poly.pdbx_strand_id
1 'polypeptide(L)'
;SHKEKRSAYAPGEKGVRYDGVYRIEKCWRKVGIQGKYKVCRYLFVRCDNEPAPWTSDEHGDRPRDLPNIPELKMATDLFERKESPSWDFDVSEGRWKWIKAPPASKKTVETLDPEERRSIKRAIKAAQNNSVR
;
A
#
# COMPACT_ATOMS: atom_id res chain seq x y z
N SER A 1 1.04 19.72 21.10
CA SER A 1 -0.29 19.66 20.46
C SER A 1 -0.84 18.25 20.62
N HIS A 2 -1.72 18.07 21.61
CA HIS A 2 -2.55 16.89 21.88
C HIS A 2 -4.03 17.23 21.65
N LYS A 3 -4.28 18.31 20.89
CA LYS A 3 -5.58 18.95 20.77
C LYS A 3 -6.30 18.34 19.57
N GLU A 4 -6.81 17.15 19.80
CA GLU A 4 -8.15 16.68 19.41
C GLU A 4 -8.10 15.15 19.28
N LYS A 5 -8.66 14.48 20.29
CA LYS A 5 -9.05 13.07 20.24
C LYS A 5 -10.18 12.91 19.21
N ARG A 6 -9.85 13.02 17.92
CA ARG A 6 -10.84 13.04 16.82
C ARG A 6 -11.06 11.67 16.18
N SER A 7 -10.22 10.68 16.48
CA SER A 7 -10.34 9.32 15.96
C SER A 7 -10.47 8.32 17.11
N ALA A 8 -11.49 7.47 17.05
CA ALA A 8 -11.64 6.33 17.96
C ALA A 8 -10.50 5.31 17.82
N TYR A 9 -9.74 5.38 16.72
CA TYR A 9 -8.62 4.47 16.43
C TYR A 9 -7.28 4.97 16.96
N ALA A 10 -7.20 6.21 17.46
CA ALA A 10 -5.95 6.73 18.03
C ALA A 10 -5.56 5.93 19.29
N PRO A 11 -4.26 5.66 19.53
CA PRO A 11 -3.82 4.94 20.70
C PRO A 11 -4.23 5.70 21.98
N GLY A 12 -4.75 4.96 22.97
CA GLY A 12 -5.17 5.54 24.26
C GLY A 12 -3.99 5.99 25.12
N GLU A 13 -2.84 5.34 24.95
CA GLU A 13 -1.60 5.66 25.64
C GLU A 13 -0.78 6.72 24.90
N LYS A 14 0.11 7.40 25.63
CA LYS A 14 1.06 8.33 25.02
C LYS A 14 2.07 7.54 24.19
N GLY A 15 2.02 7.69 22.87
CA GLY A 15 2.99 7.05 21.98
C GLY A 15 2.58 7.08 20.51
N VAL A 16 3.34 6.35 19.71
CA VAL A 16 3.05 6.05 18.30
C VAL A 16 2.81 4.55 18.16
N ARG A 17 1.86 4.15 17.31
CA ARG A 17 1.54 2.75 17.03
C ARG A 17 1.64 2.51 15.53
N TYR A 18 2.25 1.39 15.14
CA TYR A 18 2.24 0.94 13.76
C TYR A 18 0.92 0.21 13.49
N ASP A 19 0.16 0.70 12.52
CA ASP A 19 -1.19 0.22 12.20
C ASP A 19 -1.23 -0.66 10.94
N GLY A 20 -0.07 -1.06 10.41
CA GLY A 20 0.05 -1.85 9.19
C GLY A 20 0.18 -1.01 7.90
N VAL A 21 0.06 -1.71 6.78
CA VAL A 21 0.20 -1.20 5.42
C VAL A 21 -1.13 -0.69 4.87
N TYR A 22 -1.07 0.45 4.18
CA TYR A 22 -2.20 1.08 3.51
C TYR A 22 -1.88 1.34 2.04
N ARG A 23 -2.92 1.27 1.20
CA ARG A 23 -2.88 1.70 -0.19
C ARG A 23 -3.75 2.94 -0.40
N ILE A 24 -3.36 3.75 -1.38
CA ILE A 24 -4.13 4.92 -1.81
C ILE A 24 -5.03 4.49 -2.97
N GLU A 25 -6.34 4.54 -2.75
CA GLU A 25 -7.35 4.18 -3.74
C GLU A 25 -7.72 5.35 -4.64
N LYS A 26 -7.90 6.53 -4.04
CA LYS A 26 -8.26 7.76 -4.74
C LYS A 26 -7.44 8.93 -4.20
N CYS A 27 -7.07 9.86 -5.06
CA CYS A 27 -6.53 11.15 -4.65
C CYS A 27 -7.18 12.28 -5.44
N TRP A 28 -7.39 13.42 -4.78
CA TRP A 28 -8.05 14.57 -5.38
C TRP A 28 -7.68 15.85 -4.66
N ARG A 29 -8.00 16.99 -5.27
CA ARG A 29 -7.88 18.31 -4.64
C ARG A 29 -9.26 18.89 -4.38
N LYS A 30 -9.38 19.65 -3.29
CA LYS A 30 -10.58 20.46 -2.99
C LYS A 30 -10.19 21.78 -2.37
N VAL A 31 -11.10 22.74 -2.37
CA VAL A 31 -10.93 23.95 -1.57
C VAL A 31 -10.98 23.56 -0.08
N GLY A 32 -10.00 24.02 0.70
CA GLY A 32 -9.94 23.79 2.13
C GLY A 32 -11.10 24.46 2.87
N ILE A 33 -11.31 24.09 4.15
CA ILE A 33 -12.46 24.58 4.94
C ILE A 33 -12.49 26.12 5.03
N GLN A 34 -11.33 26.78 5.01
CA GLN A 34 -11.20 28.24 5.05
C GLN A 34 -11.40 28.92 3.68
N GLY A 35 -11.69 28.18 2.60
CA GLY A 35 -12.02 28.76 1.29
C GLY A 35 -10.85 29.30 0.46
N LYS A 36 -9.73 29.67 1.10
CA LYS A 36 -8.62 30.38 0.43
C LYS A 36 -7.65 29.48 -0.33
N TYR A 37 -7.34 28.31 0.21
CA TYR A 37 -6.28 27.43 -0.32
C TYR A 37 -6.85 26.07 -0.73
N LYS A 38 -6.27 25.48 -1.77
CA LYS A 38 -6.54 24.09 -2.15
C LYS A 38 -5.82 23.14 -1.19
N VAL A 39 -6.43 21.99 -0.93
CA VAL A 39 -5.85 20.89 -0.14
C VAL A 39 -5.88 19.61 -0.96
N CYS A 40 -4.84 18.79 -0.81
CA CYS A 40 -4.79 17.43 -1.37
C CYS A 40 -5.44 16.45 -0.39
N ARG A 41 -6.27 15.56 -0.92
CA ARG A 41 -6.98 14.52 -0.19
C ARG A 41 -6.61 13.17 -0.77
N TYR A 42 -6.54 12.18 0.10
CA TYR A 42 -6.18 10.81 -0.24
C TYR A 42 -7.11 9.86 0.51
N LEU A 43 -7.66 8.88 -0.19
CA LEU A 43 -8.40 7.78 0.40
C LEU A 43 -7.44 6.62 0.66
N PHE A 44 -7.11 6.41 1.93
CA PHE A 44 -6.32 5.26 2.36
C PHE A 44 -7.25 4.10 2.69
N VAL A 45 -6.89 2.90 2.22
CA VAL A 45 -7.53 1.64 2.57
C VAL A 45 -6.46 0.70 3.09
N ARG A 46 -6.71 0.09 4.25
CA ARG A 46 -5.77 -0.85 4.87
C ARG A 46 -5.71 -2.13 4.03
N CYS A 47 -4.51 -2.67 3.87
CA CYS A 47 -4.24 -3.83 3.02
C CYS A 47 -3.11 -4.69 3.61
N ASP A 48 -3.27 -5.05 4.88
CA ASP A 48 -2.27 -5.79 5.65
C ASP A 48 -2.73 -7.22 5.94
N ASN A 49 -1.77 -8.14 6.08
CA ASN A 49 -2.02 -9.52 6.48
C ASN A 49 -2.16 -9.67 8.00
N GLU A 50 -1.58 -8.75 8.77
CA GLU A 50 -1.72 -8.72 10.22
C GLU A 50 -3.06 -8.07 10.61
N PRO A 51 -3.73 -8.58 11.66
CA PRO A 51 -4.97 -7.99 12.14
C PRO A 51 -4.74 -6.54 12.59
N ALA A 52 -5.77 -5.70 12.51
CA ALA A 52 -5.65 -4.32 12.94
C ALA A 52 -5.50 -4.26 14.47
N PRO A 53 -4.67 -3.35 15.03
CA PRO A 53 -4.45 -3.29 16.48
C PRO A 53 -5.68 -2.96 17.34
N TRP A 54 -6.80 -2.59 16.72
CA TRP A 54 -8.08 -2.27 17.37
C TRP A 54 -9.18 -3.28 17.07
N THR A 55 -8.89 -4.34 16.31
CA THR A 55 -9.84 -5.44 16.03
C THR A 55 -9.47 -6.66 16.86
N SER A 56 -10.46 -7.45 17.28
CA SER A 56 -10.24 -8.76 17.89
C SER A 56 -10.12 -9.89 16.84
N ASP A 57 -9.89 -9.52 15.58
CA ASP A 57 -9.81 -10.46 14.46
C ASP A 57 -8.48 -11.23 14.48
N GLU A 58 -8.53 -12.49 14.09
CA GLU A 58 -7.31 -13.31 13.91
C GLU A 58 -6.65 -13.12 12.54
N HIS A 59 -7.31 -12.39 11.64
CA HIS A 59 -6.98 -12.31 10.22
C HIS A 59 -6.69 -10.86 9.83
N GLY A 60 -5.86 -10.66 8.82
CA GLY A 60 -5.64 -9.34 8.20
C GLY A 60 -6.84 -8.82 7.42
N ASP A 61 -6.65 -7.65 6.80
CA ASP A 61 -7.68 -7.03 5.97
C ASP A 61 -8.01 -7.88 4.74
N ARG A 62 -9.23 -7.73 4.26
CA ARG A 62 -9.67 -8.29 2.98
C ARG A 62 -10.17 -7.17 2.07
N PRO A 63 -10.19 -7.38 0.75
CA PRO A 63 -10.80 -6.46 -0.19
C PRO A 63 -12.25 -6.15 0.22
N ARG A 64 -12.59 -4.87 0.23
CA ARG A 64 -13.91 -4.38 0.60
C ARG A 64 -14.29 -3.21 -0.30
N ASP A 65 -15.57 -3.02 -0.48
CA ASP A 65 -16.07 -1.89 -1.26
C ASP A 65 -15.70 -0.56 -0.62
N LEU A 66 -15.42 0.42 -1.48
CA LEU A 66 -15.09 1.75 -1.04
C LEU A 66 -16.34 2.43 -0.44
N PRO A 67 -16.19 3.18 0.66
CA PRO A 67 -17.30 3.93 1.22
C PRO A 67 -17.80 4.97 0.21
N ASN A 68 -19.06 5.38 0.35
CA ASN A 68 -19.55 6.56 -0.36
C ASN A 68 -18.81 7.80 0.16
N ILE A 69 -18.21 8.58 -0.75
CA ILE A 69 -17.46 9.79 -0.40
C ILE A 69 -18.14 10.98 -1.09
N PRO A 70 -19.13 11.63 -0.43
CA PRO A 70 -19.89 12.73 -1.01
C PRO A 70 -19.01 13.91 -1.44
N GLU A 71 -17.87 14.12 -0.78
CA GLU A 71 -16.94 15.20 -1.10
C GLU A 71 -16.29 15.08 -2.48
N LEU A 72 -16.34 13.91 -3.13
CA LEU A 72 -15.86 13.74 -4.50
C LEU A 72 -16.66 14.55 -5.52
N LYS A 73 -17.91 14.94 -5.21
CA LYS A 73 -18.74 15.77 -6.11
C LYS A 73 -18.13 17.15 -6.39
N MET A 74 -17.34 17.68 -5.47
CA MET A 74 -16.63 18.96 -5.61
C MET A 74 -15.12 18.77 -5.79
N ALA A 75 -14.68 17.55 -6.10
CA ALA A 75 -13.28 17.26 -6.31
C ALA A 75 -12.80 17.86 -7.63
N THR A 76 -11.59 18.41 -7.57
CA THR A 76 -10.78 18.78 -8.74
C THR A 76 -9.62 17.79 -8.84
N ASP A 77 -9.14 17.51 -10.05
CA ASP A 77 -8.00 16.60 -10.29
C ASP A 77 -8.19 15.21 -9.63
N LEU A 78 -9.39 14.62 -9.76
CA LEU A 78 -9.64 13.26 -9.26
C LEU A 78 -8.79 12.25 -10.04
N PHE A 79 -7.95 11.52 -9.32
CA PHE A 79 -7.16 10.44 -9.84
C PHE A 79 -7.53 9.13 -9.14
N GLU A 80 -7.78 8.13 -9.96
CA GLU A 80 -8.03 6.75 -9.57
C GLU A 80 -6.98 5.87 -10.24
N ARG A 81 -6.52 4.83 -9.54
CA ARG A 81 -5.55 3.89 -10.12
C ARG A 81 -6.20 3.12 -11.27
N LYS A 82 -5.54 3.14 -12.42
CA LYS A 82 -5.93 2.37 -13.62
C LYS A 82 -5.12 1.09 -13.79
N GLU A 83 -3.89 1.08 -13.30
CA GLU A 83 -2.99 -0.07 -13.41
C GLU A 83 -3.18 -1.05 -12.26
N SER A 84 -2.87 -2.31 -12.52
CA SER A 84 -2.82 -3.34 -11.47
C SER A 84 -1.83 -2.93 -10.37
N PRO A 85 -2.21 -3.02 -9.09
CA PRO A 85 -1.32 -2.67 -7.99
C PRO A 85 -0.17 -3.69 -7.86
N SER A 86 1.00 -3.23 -7.40
CA SER A 86 2.11 -4.15 -7.11
C SER A 86 1.87 -5.03 -5.88
N TRP A 87 1.07 -4.54 -4.94
CA TRP A 87 0.63 -5.22 -3.73
C TRP A 87 -0.89 -5.38 -3.79
N ASP A 88 -1.37 -6.62 -3.86
CA ASP A 88 -2.80 -6.92 -3.95
C ASP A 88 -3.18 -8.18 -3.18
N PHE A 89 -4.48 -8.37 -3.00
CA PHE A 89 -5.01 -9.54 -2.30
C PHE A 89 -5.10 -10.73 -3.25
N ASP A 90 -4.41 -11.81 -2.91
CA ASP A 90 -4.53 -13.08 -3.59
C ASP A 90 -5.70 -13.88 -3.00
N VAL A 91 -6.76 -14.07 -3.78
CA VAL A 91 -7.97 -14.79 -3.35
C VAL A 91 -7.68 -16.28 -3.10
N SER A 92 -6.73 -16.89 -3.81
CA SER A 92 -6.38 -18.30 -3.68
C SER A 92 -5.58 -18.58 -2.41
N GLU A 93 -4.65 -17.68 -2.06
CA GLU A 93 -3.84 -17.78 -0.83
C GLU A 93 -4.51 -17.09 0.37
N GLY A 94 -5.57 -16.31 0.14
CA GLY A 94 -6.31 -15.60 1.17
C GLY A 94 -5.50 -14.49 1.87
N ARG A 95 -4.50 -13.92 1.18
CA ARG A 95 -3.57 -12.94 1.78
C ARG A 95 -3.07 -11.90 0.77
N TRP A 96 -2.66 -10.75 1.28
CA TRP A 96 -1.96 -9.72 0.53
C TRP A 96 -0.54 -10.15 0.18
N LYS A 97 -0.13 -9.95 -1.08
CA LYS A 97 1.23 -10.24 -1.53
C LYS A 97 1.66 -9.32 -2.67
N TRP A 98 2.96 -9.38 -2.98
CA TRP A 98 3.49 -8.76 -4.19
C TRP A 98 2.99 -9.53 -5.41
N ILE A 99 2.16 -8.89 -6.25
CA ILE A 99 1.65 -9.45 -7.50
C ILE A 99 2.59 -9.12 -8.67
N LYS A 100 3.19 -7.93 -8.64
CA LYS A 100 4.21 -7.54 -9.61
C LYS A 100 5.57 -7.99 -9.12
N ALA A 101 6.34 -8.65 -9.99
CA ALA A 101 7.73 -8.96 -9.71
C ALA A 101 8.51 -7.66 -9.40
N PRO A 102 9.48 -7.70 -8.47
CA PRO A 102 10.32 -6.55 -8.20
C PRO A 102 11.03 -6.13 -9.50
N PRO A 103 11.22 -4.82 -9.72
CA PRO A 103 11.97 -4.36 -10.89
C PRO A 103 13.40 -4.92 -10.85
N ALA A 104 13.96 -5.17 -12.03
CA ALA A 104 15.33 -5.66 -12.14
C ALA A 104 16.30 -4.71 -11.41
N SER A 105 17.13 -5.27 -10.51
CA SER A 105 18.11 -4.51 -9.75
C SER A 105 19.10 -3.80 -10.68
N LYS A 106 19.32 -2.50 -10.45
CA LYS A 106 20.34 -1.71 -11.17
C LYS A 106 21.73 -1.80 -10.53
N LYS A 107 21.93 -2.63 -9.49
CA LYS A 107 23.26 -2.83 -8.90
C LYS A 107 24.19 -3.39 -9.98
N THR A 108 25.30 -2.72 -10.23
CA THR A 108 26.37 -3.26 -11.07
C THR A 108 26.91 -4.52 -10.42
N VAL A 109 27.01 -5.60 -11.19
CA VAL A 109 27.45 -6.93 -10.72
C VAL A 109 28.91 -6.96 -10.25
N GLU A 110 29.57 -5.81 -10.13
CA GLU A 110 30.99 -5.65 -9.76
C GLU A 110 31.20 -5.36 -8.28
N THR A 111 30.15 -4.94 -7.56
CA THR A 111 30.21 -4.64 -6.11
C THR A 111 29.72 -5.79 -5.23
N LEU A 112 29.45 -6.95 -5.83
CA LEU A 112 28.93 -8.13 -5.13
C LEU A 112 30.04 -9.11 -4.83
N ASP A 113 29.96 -9.73 -3.65
CA ASP A 113 30.77 -10.87 -3.28
C ASP A 113 30.63 -12.01 -4.33
N PRO A 114 31.69 -12.79 -4.64
CA PRO A 114 31.64 -13.83 -5.67
C PRO A 114 30.50 -14.84 -5.48
N GLU A 115 30.08 -15.11 -4.24
CA GLU A 115 28.97 -16.03 -3.96
C GLU A 115 27.61 -15.42 -4.32
N GLU A 116 27.38 -14.17 -3.96
CA GLU A 116 26.16 -13.43 -4.34
C GLU A 116 26.04 -13.31 -5.86
N ARG A 117 27.17 -13.08 -6.54
CA ARG A 117 27.22 -13.04 -8.02
C ARG A 117 26.83 -14.36 -8.65
N ARG A 118 27.24 -15.50 -8.09
CA ARG A 118 26.85 -16.84 -8.58
C ARG A 118 25.37 -17.11 -8.30
N SER A 119 24.87 -16.71 -7.13
CA SER A 119 23.46 -16.87 -6.76
C SER A 119 22.53 -16.09 -7.70
N ILE A 120 22.84 -14.82 -7.96
CA ILE A 120 22.05 -13.97 -8.88
C ILE A 120 22.08 -14.53 -10.30
N LYS A 121 23.24 -14.99 -10.81
CA LYS A 121 23.32 -15.61 -12.14
C LYS A 121 22.47 -16.88 -12.25
N ARG A 122 22.42 -17.71 -11.20
CA ARG A 122 21.55 -18.89 -11.14
C ARG A 122 20.07 -18.51 -11.14
N ALA A 123 19.69 -17.50 -10.34
CA ALA A 123 18.32 -17.01 -10.28
C ALA A 123 17.84 -16.43 -11.63
N ILE A 124 18.70 -15.65 -12.32
CA ILE A 124 18.39 -15.12 -13.65
C ILE A 124 18.19 -16.24 -14.67
N LYS A 125 19.08 -17.25 -14.68
CA LYS A 125 18.99 -18.40 -15.60
C LYS A 125 17.73 -19.23 -15.35
N ALA A 126 17.35 -19.41 -14.08
CA ALA A 126 16.11 -20.11 -13.72
C ALA A 126 14.86 -19.33 -14.16
N ALA A 127 14.85 -18.00 -13.97
CA ALA A 127 13.75 -17.15 -14.42
C ALA A 127 13.60 -17.14 -15.95
N GLN A 128 14.71 -17.14 -16.69
CA GLN A 128 14.70 -17.22 -18.16
C GLN A 128 14.19 -18.57 -18.67
N ASN A 129 14.55 -19.69 -18.03
CA ASN A 129 14.07 -21.01 -18.43
C ASN A 129 12.57 -21.21 -18.15
N ASN A 130 12.02 -20.56 -17.12
CA ASN A 130 10.58 -20.62 -16.80
C ASN A 130 9.71 -19.74 -17.71
N SER A 131 10.30 -18.84 -18.50
CA SER A 131 9.57 -17.99 -19.45
C SER A 131 9.41 -18.60 -20.85
N VAL A 132 9.98 -19.80 -21.10
CA VAL A 132 9.96 -20.48 -22.41
C VAL A 132 9.13 -21.78 -22.35
N ARG A 133 8.14 -21.85 -21.46
CA ARG A 133 7.23 -23.00 -21.38
C ARG A 133 5.76 -22.58 -21.35
#